data_AF-A0A7Y7J306-F1
#
_entry.id   AF-A0A7Y7J306-F1
#
_cell.length_a   1.000
_cell.length_b   1.000
_cell.length_c   1.000
_cell.angle_alpha   90.00
_cell.angle_beta   90.00
_cell.angle_gamma   90.00
#
_symmetry.space_group_name_H-M   'P 1'
#
loop_
_entity.id
_entity.type
_entity.pdbx_description
1 polymer ?
#
loop_
_entity_poly.entity_id
_entity_poly.type
_entity_poly.pdbx_seq_one_letter_code
_entity_poly.pdbx_strand_id
1 'polypeptide(L)'
;MPIDPVSPDDTQSFGTSRELDARSNGNTWSTTSAPEGHGDTRFHPFDALAPDRVVAAVESLGFWLPGEPFALNSYENRVYHLADDDRRRWVAKFYRPERWSRAQILEEHAFLAELDEAGVPGAPAWANEAGETLHRFEGFDFALFPHVVGRAPELESAEHLYQLGELIGRVHAVGRKSAFRERETLSPLRILEESCASVLASDWLSERQRDSYQRVIEALCPLVAEQSWPESALIRTHGDCHIGNMLGRDDSFALVDFDDCLSAPAVQDLWMLLTGQSDPELHMQLSEVLEGYEQHCEFNRSELKWVETLRTLRMVRHSAWVVRRWSDPAFPQAFSHVASLGYWDDHIRSLEQQRVALSAPRWLA
;
A
#
# COMPACT_ATOMS: atom_id res chain seq x y z
N MET A 1 -40.15 -39.87 19.87
CA MET A 1 -39.56 -40.62 18.73
C MET A 1 -39.31 -39.62 17.61
N PRO A 2 -38.14 -39.67 16.98
CA PRO A 2 -37.40 -38.47 16.60
C PRO A 2 -37.47 -38.19 15.09
N ILE A 3 -37.33 -36.92 14.73
CA ILE A 3 -36.78 -36.51 13.43
C ILE A 3 -35.74 -35.43 13.74
N ASP A 4 -34.56 -35.67 13.17
CA ASP A 4 -33.26 -35.02 13.34
C ASP A 4 -33.15 -33.62 12.66
N PRO A 5 -32.03 -32.89 12.84
CA PRO A 5 -31.94 -31.43 12.74
C PRO A 5 -31.66 -30.93 11.32
N VAL A 6 -31.95 -29.63 11.09
CA VAL A 6 -31.47 -28.89 9.91
C VAL A 6 -30.37 -27.93 10.35
N SER A 7 -29.25 -28.02 9.62
CA SER A 7 -28.00 -27.27 9.75
C SER A 7 -28.19 -25.76 9.63
N PRO A 8 -27.33 -24.93 10.28
CA PRO A 8 -27.22 -23.52 9.97
C PRO A 8 -26.27 -23.32 8.78
N ASP A 9 -26.75 -22.67 7.72
CA ASP A 9 -25.91 -22.03 6.71
C ASP A 9 -26.65 -20.79 6.20
N ASP A 10 -25.86 -19.83 5.70
CA ASP A 10 -26.20 -18.50 5.19
C ASP A 10 -26.20 -17.34 6.21
N THR A 11 -25.01 -17.08 6.76
CA THR A 11 -24.58 -15.69 6.98
C THR A 11 -23.51 -15.37 5.94
N GLN A 12 -23.92 -14.64 4.90
CA GLN A 12 -23.02 -14.06 3.91
C GLN A 12 -22.07 -13.10 4.63
N SER A 13 -20.82 -13.53 4.81
CA SER A 13 -19.72 -12.70 5.27
C SER A 13 -19.48 -11.61 4.23
N PHE A 14 -19.79 -10.37 4.61
CA PHE A 14 -19.41 -9.18 3.87
C PHE A 14 -17.89 -9.18 3.67
N GLY A 15 -17.42 -8.86 2.46
CA GLY A 15 -16.00 -8.62 2.19
C GLY A 15 -15.52 -7.47 3.06
N THR A 16 -15.00 -7.80 4.24
CA THR A 16 -14.37 -6.84 5.15
C THR A 16 -13.05 -6.35 4.56
N SER A 17 -12.62 -5.14 4.92
CA SER A 17 -11.30 -4.57 4.57
C SER A 17 -10.15 -5.57 4.77
N ARG A 18 -10.28 -6.50 5.73
CA ARG A 18 -9.32 -7.58 6.02
C ARG A 18 -8.91 -8.44 4.81
N GLU A 19 -9.78 -8.69 3.82
CA GLU A 19 -9.41 -9.49 2.65
C GLU A 19 -8.62 -8.71 1.60
N LEU A 20 -8.81 -7.40 1.53
CA LEU A 20 -8.04 -6.48 0.66
C LEU A 20 -6.70 -6.10 1.32
N ASP A 21 -6.65 -6.00 2.64
CA ASP A 21 -5.50 -5.50 3.42
C ASP A 21 -4.35 -6.50 3.54
N ALA A 22 -4.60 -7.79 3.29
CA ALA A 22 -3.56 -8.82 3.38
C ALA A 22 -2.69 -8.94 2.11
N ARG A 23 -3.00 -8.25 1.00
CA ARG A 23 -2.45 -8.60 -0.33
C ARG A 23 -2.21 -7.47 -1.33
N SER A 24 -2.03 -6.21 -0.94
CA SER A 24 -1.71 -5.17 -1.93
C SER A 24 -0.80 -4.05 -1.43
N ASN A 25 0.45 -4.06 -1.90
CA ASN A 25 1.36 -2.92 -1.94
C ASN A 25 1.49 -2.57 -3.43
N GLY A 26 1.04 -1.40 -3.89
CA GLY A 26 0.73 -1.20 -5.31
C GLY A 26 0.64 0.26 -5.79
N ASN A 27 1.39 1.14 -5.14
CA ASN A 27 1.64 2.56 -5.34
C ASN A 27 2.19 3.23 -6.63
N THR A 28 2.23 2.70 -7.87
CA THR A 28 3.01 3.43 -8.93
C THR A 28 2.46 3.52 -10.36
N TRP A 29 2.64 4.70 -10.98
CA TRP A 29 2.31 5.01 -12.38
C TRP A 29 3.52 5.60 -13.14
N SER A 30 4.06 4.86 -14.11
CA SER A 30 4.97 5.41 -15.12
C SER A 30 4.44 5.12 -16.52
N THR A 31 4.49 6.16 -17.37
CA THR A 31 4.06 6.13 -18.78
C THR A 31 5.14 5.51 -19.65
N THR A 32 4.89 4.31 -20.19
CA THR A 32 5.61 3.82 -21.37
C THR A 32 4.65 3.10 -22.31
N SER A 33 4.63 3.57 -23.55
CA SER A 33 3.85 3.09 -24.68
C SER A 33 4.09 1.60 -24.96
N ALA A 34 3.02 0.83 -25.17
CA ALA A 34 3.08 -0.57 -25.56
C ALA A 34 3.65 -0.74 -26.99
N PRO A 35 4.52 -1.74 -27.25
CA PRO A 35 4.65 -2.32 -28.56
C PRO A 35 3.80 -3.60 -28.66
N GLU A 36 3.14 -3.76 -29.81
CA GLU A 36 2.38 -4.93 -30.22
C GLU A 36 3.28 -6.18 -30.38
N GLY A 37 2.73 -7.36 -30.09
CA GLY A 37 3.10 -8.59 -30.80
C GLY A 37 3.81 -9.71 -30.02
N HIS A 38 3.08 -10.82 -29.87
CA HIS A 38 3.51 -12.24 -29.94
C HIS A 38 4.65 -12.75 -29.05
N GLY A 39 4.25 -13.57 -28.06
CA GLY A 39 5.00 -14.75 -27.58
C GLY A 39 6.46 -14.54 -27.25
N ASP A 40 6.74 -13.91 -26.12
CA ASP A 40 8.09 -13.91 -25.55
C ASP A 40 8.03 -14.26 -24.07
N THR A 41 8.79 -15.28 -23.67
CA THR A 41 9.11 -15.57 -22.27
C THR A 41 9.91 -14.40 -21.72
N ARG A 42 9.22 -13.34 -21.31
CA ARG A 42 9.86 -12.19 -20.68
C ARG A 42 10.51 -12.67 -19.38
N PHE A 43 11.84 -12.60 -19.34
CA PHE A 43 12.63 -12.77 -18.11
C PHE A 43 12.06 -11.86 -17.04
N HIS A 44 11.75 -12.42 -15.88
CA HIS A 44 11.21 -11.62 -14.79
C HIS A 44 12.34 -10.71 -14.25
N PRO A 45 12.05 -9.42 -13.92
CA PRO A 45 13.09 -8.41 -13.67
C PRO A 45 14.11 -8.78 -12.58
N PHE A 46 13.73 -9.67 -11.66
CA PHE A 46 14.59 -10.14 -10.58
C PHE A 46 15.10 -11.57 -10.76
N ASP A 47 14.91 -12.21 -11.92
CA ASP A 47 15.46 -13.55 -12.19
C ASP A 47 16.99 -13.56 -12.12
N ALA A 48 17.59 -12.37 -12.28
CA ALA A 48 19.01 -12.12 -12.11
C ALA A 48 19.45 -11.86 -10.65
N LEU A 49 18.56 -11.91 -9.64
CA LEU A 49 18.85 -11.63 -8.23
C LEU A 49 18.82 -12.92 -7.37
N ALA A 50 19.69 -13.86 -7.72
CA ALA A 50 19.93 -15.07 -6.93
C ALA A 50 20.55 -14.73 -5.55
N PRO A 51 20.40 -15.59 -4.52
CA PRO A 51 20.85 -15.29 -3.16
C PRO A 51 22.33 -14.92 -3.02
N ASP A 52 23.21 -15.52 -3.84
CA ASP A 52 24.64 -15.22 -3.90
C ASP A 52 24.92 -13.78 -4.35
N ARG A 53 24.15 -13.26 -5.30
CA ARG A 53 24.26 -11.86 -5.75
C ARG A 53 23.76 -10.87 -4.70
N VAL A 54 22.77 -11.26 -3.91
CA VAL A 54 22.30 -10.46 -2.77
C VAL A 54 23.41 -10.33 -1.73
N VAL A 55 24.08 -11.43 -1.40
CA VAL A 55 25.26 -11.41 -0.51
C VAL A 55 26.34 -10.49 -1.08
N ALA A 56 26.74 -10.70 -2.33
CA ALA A 56 27.79 -9.90 -2.97
C ALA A 56 27.44 -8.39 -3.01
N ALA A 57 26.18 -8.04 -3.24
CA ALA A 57 25.72 -6.66 -3.21
C ALA A 57 25.90 -6.03 -1.83
N VAL A 58 25.47 -6.73 -0.78
CA VAL A 58 25.57 -6.22 0.60
C VAL A 58 27.01 -6.19 1.09
N GLU A 59 27.82 -7.20 0.77
CA GLU A 59 29.25 -7.22 1.09
C GLU A 59 30.05 -6.14 0.34
N SER A 60 29.59 -5.71 -0.84
CA SER A 60 30.20 -4.58 -1.55
C SER A 60 30.10 -3.25 -0.79
N LEU A 61 29.20 -3.16 0.20
CA LEU A 61 29.05 -2.03 1.11
C LEU A 61 29.91 -2.15 2.38
N GLY A 62 30.71 -3.22 2.51
CA GLY A 62 31.58 -3.46 3.65
C GLY A 62 30.96 -4.27 4.79
N PHE A 63 29.75 -4.81 4.60
CA PHE A 63 29.14 -5.76 5.53
C PHE A 63 29.76 -7.15 5.38
N TRP A 64 29.75 -7.94 6.46
CA TRP A 64 30.07 -9.37 6.40
C TRP A 64 28.84 -10.17 6.80
N LEU A 65 28.40 -11.09 5.94
CA LEU A 65 27.18 -11.87 6.18
C LEU A 65 27.52 -13.32 6.55
N PRO A 66 27.41 -13.71 7.84
CA PRO A 66 27.74 -15.07 8.27
C PRO A 66 26.71 -16.14 7.83
N GLY A 67 25.57 -15.75 7.28
CA GLY A 67 24.49 -16.66 6.89
C GLY A 67 23.79 -16.23 5.60
N GLU A 68 22.98 -17.14 5.06
CA GLU A 68 22.25 -16.90 3.81
C GLU A 68 21.12 -15.87 4.00
N PRO A 69 20.93 -14.93 3.05
CA PRO A 69 19.79 -14.03 3.06
C PRO A 69 18.46 -14.78 2.96
N PHE A 70 17.48 -14.40 3.78
CA PHE A 70 16.14 -14.97 3.76
C PHE A 70 15.21 -14.06 2.95
N ALA A 71 14.66 -14.56 1.84
CA ALA A 71 13.72 -13.79 1.02
C ALA A 71 12.39 -13.58 1.75
N LEU A 72 11.93 -12.33 1.81
CA LEU A 72 10.60 -11.96 2.30
C LEU A 72 9.58 -11.94 1.15
N ASN A 73 8.31 -12.21 1.49
CA ASN A 73 7.22 -12.11 0.53
C ASN A 73 6.95 -10.62 0.23
N SER A 74 7.46 -10.14 -0.89
CA SER A 74 7.20 -8.81 -1.43
C SER A 74 7.03 -8.94 -2.95
N TYR A 75 5.93 -8.38 -3.46
CA TYR A 75 5.54 -8.51 -4.86
C TYR A 75 6.09 -7.39 -5.75
N GLU A 76 6.46 -6.27 -5.14
CA GLU A 76 6.94 -5.13 -5.90
C GLU A 76 8.47 -5.07 -5.96
N ASN A 77 9.09 -5.03 -4.78
CA ASN A 77 10.54 -5.02 -4.63
C ASN A 77 11.00 -6.40 -4.18
N ARG A 78 12.26 -6.74 -4.46
CA ARG A 78 12.83 -7.97 -3.90
C ARG A 78 13.46 -7.63 -2.54
N VAL A 79 12.89 -8.21 -1.49
CA VAL A 79 13.26 -7.88 -0.11
C VAL A 79 13.85 -9.10 0.58
N TYR A 80 14.97 -8.91 1.27
CA TYR A 80 15.69 -9.95 1.98
C TYR A 80 15.97 -9.55 3.42
N HIS A 81 15.72 -10.46 4.36
CA HIS A 81 16.18 -10.35 5.73
C HIS A 81 17.58 -10.97 5.86
N LEU A 82 18.50 -10.26 6.50
CA LEU A 82 19.88 -10.71 6.71
C LEU A 82 20.41 -10.29 8.08
N ALA A 83 21.51 -10.89 8.50
CA ALA A 83 22.22 -10.51 9.71
C ALA A 83 23.70 -10.30 9.39
N ASP A 84 24.32 -9.30 10.03
CA ASP A 84 25.77 -9.08 9.94
C ASP A 84 26.54 -9.91 10.99
N ASP A 85 27.87 -9.78 11.00
CA ASP A 85 28.79 -10.44 11.93
C ASP A 85 28.61 -9.99 13.40
N ASP A 86 28.11 -8.77 13.60
CA ASP A 86 27.67 -8.24 14.90
C ASP A 86 26.30 -8.78 15.34
N ARG A 87 25.66 -9.65 14.55
CA ARG A 87 24.29 -10.18 14.74
C ARG A 87 23.19 -9.12 14.71
N ARG A 88 23.45 -7.95 14.11
CA ARG A 88 22.40 -6.96 13.81
C ARG A 88 21.61 -7.44 12.61
N ARG A 89 20.31 -7.19 12.63
CA ARG A 89 19.38 -7.64 11.59
C ARG A 89 19.03 -6.48 10.67
N TRP A 90 19.01 -6.79 9.39
CA TRP A 90 18.81 -5.83 8.32
C TRP A 90 17.80 -6.36 7.31
N VAL A 91 17.22 -5.43 6.58
CA VAL A 91 16.37 -5.66 5.43
C VAL A 91 17.06 -5.04 4.21
N ALA A 92 17.47 -5.87 3.25
CA ALA A 92 17.93 -5.41 1.96
C ALA A 92 16.75 -5.33 0.98
N LYS A 93 16.49 -4.15 0.45
CA LYS A 93 15.41 -3.87 -0.50
C LYS A 93 16.03 -3.52 -1.85
N PHE A 94 15.80 -4.39 -2.84
CA PHE A 94 16.17 -4.15 -4.22
C PHE A 94 14.97 -3.58 -4.96
N TYR A 95 15.10 -2.34 -5.41
CA TYR A 95 14.03 -1.61 -6.07
C TYR A 95 13.77 -2.21 -7.45
N ARG A 96 12.49 -2.33 -7.81
CA ARG A 96 12.10 -2.78 -9.14
C ARG A 96 12.59 -1.79 -10.19
N PRO A 97 13.33 -2.24 -11.22
CA PRO A 97 13.70 -1.38 -12.33
C PRO A 97 12.46 -0.71 -12.95
N GLU A 98 12.62 0.53 -13.38
CA GLU A 98 11.59 1.33 -14.10
C GLU A 98 10.31 1.66 -13.30
N ARG A 99 10.22 1.23 -12.03
CA ARG A 99 9.12 1.60 -11.14
C ARG A 99 9.30 3.00 -10.57
N TRP A 100 10.44 3.24 -9.93
CA TRP A 100 10.79 4.53 -9.36
C TRP A 100 12.11 5.02 -9.95
N SER A 101 12.17 6.31 -10.23
CA SER A 101 13.45 6.96 -10.53
C SER A 101 14.32 7.01 -9.27
N ARG A 102 15.64 7.08 -9.45
CA ARG A 102 16.56 7.28 -8.32
C ARG A 102 16.25 8.52 -7.49
N ALA A 103 15.78 9.60 -8.14
CA ALA A 103 15.40 10.83 -7.45
C ALA A 103 14.19 10.61 -6.53
N GLN A 104 13.18 9.85 -6.98
CA GLN A 104 12.03 9.46 -6.16
C GLN A 104 12.45 8.59 -4.98
N ILE A 105 13.30 7.58 -5.19
CA ILE A 105 13.80 6.71 -4.11
C ILE A 105 14.56 7.53 -3.06
N LEU A 106 15.47 8.42 -3.50
CA LEU A 106 16.21 9.29 -2.59
C LEU A 106 15.33 10.28 -1.84
N GLU A 107 14.21 10.71 -2.42
CA GLU A 107 13.25 11.57 -1.72
C GLU A 107 12.48 10.83 -0.62
N GLU A 108 12.19 9.53 -0.78
CA GLU A 108 11.70 8.67 0.33
C GLU A 108 12.76 8.56 1.43
N HIS A 109 14.03 8.30 1.07
CA HIS A 109 15.09 8.20 2.06
C HIS A 109 15.27 9.51 2.84
N ALA A 110 15.17 10.66 2.17
CA ALA A 110 15.22 11.96 2.82
C ALA A 110 14.04 12.14 3.79
N PHE A 111 12.83 11.74 3.39
CA PHE A 111 11.67 11.81 4.29
C PHE A 111 11.81 10.89 5.50
N LEU A 112 12.31 9.66 5.32
CA LEU A 112 12.63 8.75 6.43
C LEU A 112 13.69 9.33 7.37
N ALA A 113 14.70 10.01 6.86
CA ALA A 113 15.70 10.69 7.68
C ALA A 113 15.10 11.86 8.48
N GLU A 114 14.21 12.65 7.88
CA GLU A 114 13.47 13.71 8.61
C GLU A 114 12.58 13.14 9.72
N LEU A 115 11.97 11.97 9.49
CA LEU A 115 11.17 11.26 10.48
C LEU A 115 12.03 10.77 11.65
N ASP A 116 13.18 10.16 11.37
CA ASP A 116 14.14 9.71 12.38
C ASP A 116 14.71 10.89 13.20
N GLU A 117 15.03 12.03 12.56
CA GLU A 117 15.47 13.26 13.26
C GLU A 117 14.37 13.81 14.20
N ALA A 118 13.10 13.66 13.83
CA ALA A 118 11.96 13.99 14.69
C ALA A 118 11.62 12.87 15.73
N GLY A 119 12.45 11.83 15.80
CA GLY A 119 12.31 10.69 16.69
C GLY A 119 11.16 9.74 16.34
N VAL A 120 10.55 9.88 15.16
CA VAL A 120 9.41 9.06 14.73
C VAL A 120 9.91 7.64 14.41
N PRO A 121 9.32 6.59 15.01
CA PRO A 121 9.73 5.22 14.72
C PRO A 121 9.47 4.85 13.26
N GLY A 122 10.55 4.66 12.51
CA GLY A 122 10.56 4.25 11.12
C GLY A 122 12.02 4.11 10.72
N ALA A 123 12.47 2.91 10.37
CA ALA A 123 13.89 2.64 10.22
C ALA A 123 14.47 3.41 9.01
N PRO A 124 15.37 4.39 9.20
CA PRO A 124 15.95 5.12 8.08
C PRO A 124 16.88 4.20 7.27
N ALA A 125 17.03 4.49 5.99
CA ALA A 125 18.00 3.80 5.15
C ALA A 125 19.41 4.00 5.73
N TRP A 126 20.17 2.92 5.82
CA TRP A 126 21.57 2.97 6.20
C TRP A 126 22.36 3.83 5.20
N ALA A 127 23.20 4.70 5.72
CA ALA A 127 24.09 5.53 4.93
C ALA A 127 25.53 5.04 5.05
N ASN A 128 26.26 5.02 3.94
CA ASN A 128 27.70 4.79 3.96
C ASN A 128 28.46 6.01 4.52
N GLU A 129 29.80 5.93 4.59
CA GLU A 129 30.65 7.03 5.08
C GLU A 129 30.50 8.34 4.29
N ALA A 130 30.08 8.27 3.03
CA ALA A 130 29.81 9.43 2.17
C ALA A 130 28.38 9.99 2.33
N GLY A 131 27.55 9.38 3.18
CA GLY A 131 26.15 9.76 3.38
C GLY A 131 25.18 9.22 2.32
N GLU A 132 25.63 8.30 1.45
CA GLU A 132 24.78 7.71 0.41
C GLU A 132 23.96 6.56 1.00
N THR A 133 22.65 6.57 0.72
CA THR A 133 21.68 5.58 1.19
C THR A 133 21.13 4.68 0.09
N LEU A 134 21.30 5.08 -1.18
CA LEU A 134 20.87 4.33 -2.36
C LEU A 134 22.07 3.85 -3.15
N HIS A 135 22.28 2.54 -3.13
CA HIS A 135 23.43 1.88 -3.74
C HIS A 135 23.04 1.22 -5.06
N ARG A 136 24.04 0.82 -5.85
CA ARG A 136 23.83 0.15 -7.11
C ARG A 136 24.74 -1.06 -7.24
N PHE A 137 24.16 -2.20 -7.59
CA PHE A 137 24.90 -3.44 -7.83
C PHE A 137 24.32 -4.17 -9.03
N GLU A 138 25.17 -4.50 -10.01
CA GLU A 138 24.80 -5.24 -11.23
C GLU A 138 23.52 -4.75 -11.95
N GLY A 139 23.28 -3.44 -11.93
CA GLY A 139 22.14 -2.82 -12.60
C GLY A 139 20.90 -2.63 -11.71
N PHE A 140 20.91 -3.14 -10.48
CA PHE A 140 19.84 -2.92 -9.50
C PHE A 140 20.19 -1.79 -8.53
N ASP A 141 19.23 -0.91 -8.29
CA ASP A 141 19.28 0.03 -7.17
C ASP A 141 18.80 -0.68 -5.91
N PHE A 142 19.50 -0.53 -4.79
CA PHE A 142 19.15 -1.17 -3.53
C PHE A 142 19.55 -0.34 -2.30
N ALA A 143 18.86 -0.60 -1.20
CA ALA A 143 19.11 0.05 0.09
C ALA A 143 19.04 -0.97 1.23
N LEU A 144 19.69 -0.64 2.34
CA LEU A 144 19.67 -1.41 3.58
C LEU A 144 18.89 -0.65 4.64
N PHE A 145 17.97 -1.34 5.31
CA PHE A 145 17.18 -0.78 6.40
C PHE A 145 17.37 -1.63 7.66
N PRO A 146 17.47 -1.02 8.86
CA PRO A 146 17.39 -1.77 10.10
C PRO A 146 16.12 -2.61 10.18
N HIS A 147 16.21 -3.86 10.61
CA HIS A 147 15.04 -4.71 10.76
C HIS A 147 14.21 -4.29 11.99
N VAL A 148 13.00 -3.79 11.72
CA VAL A 148 12.00 -3.47 12.74
C VAL A 148 11.40 -4.76 13.30
N VAL A 149 11.45 -4.91 14.63
CA VAL A 149 10.91 -6.09 15.32
C VAL A 149 9.54 -5.76 15.87
N GLY A 150 8.54 -6.57 15.53
CA GLY A 150 7.21 -6.38 16.08
C GLY A 150 6.19 -7.34 15.50
N ARG A 151 4.96 -7.19 15.95
CA ARG A 151 3.77 -7.79 15.36
C ARG A 151 2.85 -6.67 14.88
N ALA A 152 1.92 -7.02 14.00
CA ALA A 152 0.84 -6.13 13.62
C ALA A 152 0.04 -5.71 14.86
N PRO A 153 -0.47 -4.47 14.90
CA PRO A 153 -1.39 -4.01 15.96
C PRO A 153 -2.71 -4.77 15.88
N GLU A 154 -3.53 -4.63 16.92
CA GLU A 154 -4.91 -5.15 16.99
C GLU A 154 -5.89 -3.96 16.85
N LEU A 155 -6.67 -3.91 15.77
CA LEU A 155 -7.57 -2.77 15.48
C LEU A 155 -8.87 -2.78 16.30
N GLU A 156 -9.11 -3.84 17.06
CA GLU A 156 -10.17 -3.92 18.07
C GLU A 156 -9.75 -3.30 19.41
N SER A 157 -8.44 -3.05 19.62
CA SER A 157 -7.92 -2.43 20.83
C SER A 157 -7.93 -0.91 20.72
N ALA A 158 -8.70 -0.25 21.60
CA ALA A 158 -8.72 1.21 21.70
C ALA A 158 -7.32 1.80 21.98
N GLU A 159 -6.56 1.13 22.85
CA GLU A 159 -5.18 1.53 23.18
C GLU A 159 -4.27 1.49 21.96
N HIS A 160 -4.33 0.41 21.16
CA HIS A 160 -3.57 0.36 19.92
C HIS A 160 -4.02 1.43 18.92
N LEU A 161 -5.33 1.66 18.77
CA LEU A 161 -5.84 2.70 17.86
C LEU A 161 -5.36 4.09 18.24
N TYR A 162 -5.36 4.43 19.53
CA TYR A 162 -4.77 5.66 20.05
C TYR A 162 -3.30 5.78 19.67
N GLN A 163 -2.50 4.74 19.92
CA GLN A 163 -1.05 4.74 19.63
C GLN A 163 -0.76 4.83 18.12
N LEU A 164 -1.59 4.19 17.29
CA LEU A 164 -1.49 4.31 15.84
C LEU A 164 -1.84 5.72 15.37
N GLY A 165 -2.87 6.32 15.98
CA GLY A 165 -3.21 7.73 15.80
C GLY A 165 -2.01 8.63 16.10
N GLU A 166 -1.39 8.44 17.28
CA GLU A 166 -0.21 9.18 17.71
C GLU A 166 0.94 9.05 16.69
N LEU A 167 1.28 7.82 16.30
CA LEU A 167 2.33 7.54 15.32
C LEU A 167 2.08 8.25 13.97
N ILE A 168 0.88 8.16 13.43
CA ILE A 168 0.52 8.80 12.15
C ILE A 168 0.51 10.33 12.31
N GLY A 169 0.04 10.85 13.44
CA GLY A 169 0.08 12.28 13.77
C GLY A 169 1.51 12.82 13.76
N ARG A 170 2.46 12.06 14.30
CA ARG A 170 3.90 12.41 14.27
C ARG A 170 4.47 12.40 12.87
N VAL A 171 4.14 11.39 12.05
CA VAL A 171 4.53 11.35 10.64
C VAL A 171 4.00 12.57 9.90
N HIS A 172 2.71 12.90 10.05
CA HIS A 172 2.09 14.02 9.36
C HIS A 172 2.59 15.38 9.86
N ALA A 173 2.95 15.51 11.14
CA ALA A 173 3.58 16.72 11.66
C ALA A 173 4.92 17.02 10.96
N VAL A 174 5.70 15.99 10.60
CA VAL A 174 6.89 16.13 9.75
C VAL A 174 6.49 16.32 8.28
N GLY A 175 5.55 15.53 7.78
CA GLY A 175 5.09 15.54 6.40
C GLY A 175 4.50 16.88 5.93
N ARG A 176 4.00 17.70 6.86
CA ARG A 176 3.50 19.06 6.63
C ARG A 176 4.59 20.13 6.49
N LYS A 177 5.84 19.86 6.88
CA LYS A 177 6.94 20.86 6.88
C LYS A 177 7.39 21.26 5.47
N SER A 178 7.24 20.37 4.50
CA SER A 178 7.60 20.60 3.09
C SER A 178 6.79 19.67 2.18
N ALA A 179 6.79 19.96 0.88
CA ALA A 179 6.16 19.13 -0.14
C ALA A 179 7.20 18.22 -0.81
N PHE A 180 6.76 17.06 -1.30
CA PHE A 180 7.55 16.28 -2.24
C PHE A 180 7.71 17.03 -3.57
N ARG A 181 8.83 16.78 -4.24
CA ARG A 181 9.19 17.33 -5.54
C ARG A 181 9.21 16.26 -6.63
N GLU A 182 9.65 15.05 -6.30
CA GLU A 182 9.86 13.94 -7.23
C GLU A 182 8.78 12.86 -7.06
N ARG A 183 8.37 12.59 -5.82
CA ARG A 183 7.30 11.64 -5.48
C ARG A 183 5.97 12.11 -6.04
N GLU A 184 5.14 11.13 -6.36
CA GLU A 184 3.84 11.38 -6.98
C GLU A 184 2.90 12.16 -6.05
N THR A 185 1.90 12.77 -6.66
CA THR A 185 0.72 13.30 -5.97
C THR A 185 -0.47 12.40 -6.25
N LEU A 186 -1.22 12.05 -5.21
CA LEU A 186 -2.42 11.24 -5.33
C LEU A 186 -3.46 12.01 -6.17
N SER A 187 -3.78 11.46 -7.35
CA SER A 187 -4.69 12.07 -8.31
C SER A 187 -5.85 11.10 -8.58
N PRO A 188 -7.05 11.36 -8.04
CA PRO A 188 -8.19 10.44 -8.13
C PRO A 188 -8.55 10.06 -9.56
N LEU A 189 -8.72 11.06 -10.43
CA LEU A 189 -9.16 10.83 -11.81
C LEU A 189 -8.11 10.07 -12.61
N ARG A 190 -6.85 10.45 -12.49
CA ARG A 190 -5.75 9.74 -13.16
C ARG A 190 -5.70 8.27 -12.74
N ILE A 191 -5.78 7.99 -11.44
CA ILE A 191 -5.77 6.61 -10.92
C ILE A 191 -6.95 5.81 -11.48
N LEU A 192 -8.15 6.40 -11.48
CA LEU A 192 -9.35 5.74 -11.98
C LEU A 192 -9.23 5.43 -13.49
N GLU A 193 -8.82 6.41 -14.29
CA GLU A 193 -8.65 6.30 -15.74
C GLU A 193 -7.59 5.26 -16.11
N GLU A 194 -6.39 5.36 -15.56
CA GLU A 194 -5.27 4.47 -15.89
C GLU A 194 -5.53 3.04 -15.39
N SER A 195 -6.21 2.88 -14.25
CA SER A 195 -6.60 1.56 -13.72
C SER A 195 -7.68 0.92 -14.60
N CYS A 196 -8.68 1.70 -15.00
CA CYS A 196 -9.72 1.25 -15.92
C CYS A 196 -9.12 0.83 -17.26
N ALA A 197 -8.26 1.67 -17.85
CA ALA A 197 -7.59 1.37 -19.11
C ALA A 197 -6.78 0.08 -19.03
N SER A 198 -6.07 -0.16 -17.92
CA SER A 198 -5.28 -1.39 -17.73
C SER A 198 -6.15 -2.64 -17.64
N VAL A 199 -7.26 -2.58 -16.91
CA VAL A 199 -8.21 -3.70 -16.80
C VAL A 199 -8.89 -3.97 -18.15
N LEU A 200 -9.36 -2.93 -18.83
CA LEU A 200 -9.99 -3.06 -20.15
C LEU A 200 -9.00 -3.53 -21.22
N ALA A 201 -7.72 -3.15 -21.17
CA ALA A 201 -6.73 -3.65 -22.11
C ALA A 201 -6.39 -5.14 -21.92
N SER A 202 -6.89 -5.78 -20.86
CA SER A 202 -6.63 -7.18 -20.57
C SER A 202 -7.69 -8.12 -21.14
N ASP A 203 -7.32 -9.41 -21.19
CA ASP A 203 -8.17 -10.51 -21.67
C ASP A 203 -9.02 -11.15 -20.56
N TRP A 204 -9.07 -10.53 -19.37
CA TRP A 204 -9.74 -11.10 -18.20
C TRP A 204 -11.25 -10.93 -18.18
N LEU A 205 -11.77 -9.94 -18.92
CA LEU A 205 -13.20 -9.63 -18.95
C LEU A 205 -13.85 -10.26 -20.17
N SER A 206 -14.95 -11.00 -19.95
CA SER A 206 -15.90 -11.32 -21.01
C SER A 206 -16.51 -10.04 -21.61
N GLU A 207 -17.07 -10.12 -22.82
CA GLU A 207 -17.73 -8.97 -23.48
C GLU A 207 -18.79 -8.31 -22.59
N ARG A 208 -19.64 -9.11 -21.93
CA ARG A 208 -20.65 -8.62 -20.99
C ARG A 208 -20.04 -7.93 -19.76
N GLN A 209 -18.96 -8.48 -19.22
CA GLN A 209 -18.28 -7.92 -18.05
C GLN A 209 -17.58 -6.61 -18.42
N ARG A 210 -16.96 -6.55 -19.60
CA ARG A 210 -16.35 -5.35 -20.16
C ARG A 210 -17.36 -4.20 -20.26
N ASP A 211 -18.53 -4.45 -20.84
CA ASP A 211 -19.60 -3.45 -20.94
C ASP A 211 -20.12 -3.00 -19.56
N SER A 212 -20.18 -3.91 -18.60
CA SER A 212 -20.65 -3.61 -17.24
C SER A 212 -19.61 -2.83 -16.44
N TYR A 213 -18.34 -3.23 -16.55
CA TYR A 213 -17.21 -2.55 -15.93
C TYR A 213 -17.04 -1.13 -16.48
N GLN A 214 -17.09 -0.96 -17.79
CA GLN A 214 -17.00 0.37 -18.40
C GLN A 214 -18.13 1.28 -17.91
N ARG A 215 -19.39 0.79 -17.90
CA ARG A 215 -20.54 1.58 -17.41
C ARG A 215 -20.41 2.01 -15.95
N VAL A 216 -19.97 1.12 -15.06
CA VAL A 216 -19.81 1.49 -13.64
C VAL A 216 -18.68 2.50 -13.45
N ILE A 217 -17.56 2.37 -14.18
CA ILE A 217 -16.45 3.34 -14.10
C ILE A 217 -16.87 4.70 -14.67
N GLU A 218 -17.56 4.75 -15.81
CA GLU A 218 -18.10 5.98 -16.38
C GLU A 218 -19.05 6.70 -15.40
N ALA A 219 -19.85 5.94 -14.65
CA ALA A 219 -20.74 6.49 -13.64
C ALA A 219 -20.02 6.91 -12.33
N LEU A 220 -18.87 6.30 -12.00
CA LEU A 220 -18.03 6.69 -10.87
C LEU A 220 -17.21 7.95 -11.14
N CYS A 221 -16.76 8.16 -12.37
CA CYS A 221 -15.90 9.28 -12.77
C CYS A 221 -16.41 10.66 -12.29
N PRO A 222 -17.66 11.09 -12.55
CA PRO A 222 -18.14 12.38 -12.08
C PRO A 222 -18.20 12.49 -10.54
N LEU A 223 -18.51 11.39 -9.83
CA LEU A 223 -18.54 11.36 -8.36
C LEU A 223 -17.14 11.54 -7.78
N VAL A 224 -16.15 10.85 -8.35
CA VAL A 224 -14.74 10.96 -7.97
C VAL A 224 -14.19 12.35 -8.30
N ALA A 225 -14.60 12.94 -9.42
CA ALA A 225 -14.22 14.31 -9.78
C ALA A 225 -14.74 15.33 -8.75
N GLU A 226 -16.02 15.23 -8.38
CA GLU A 226 -16.66 16.13 -7.40
C GLU A 226 -16.04 15.99 -5.99
N GLN A 227 -15.61 14.78 -5.63
CA GLN A 227 -14.97 14.49 -4.34
C GLN A 227 -13.44 14.55 -4.38
N SER A 228 -12.87 15.20 -5.39
CA SER A 228 -11.44 15.49 -5.39
C SER A 228 -11.08 16.52 -4.31
N TRP A 229 -9.82 16.51 -3.88
CA TRP A 229 -9.30 17.39 -2.84
C TRP A 229 -8.52 18.57 -3.44
N PRO A 230 -8.52 19.74 -2.77
CA PRO A 230 -7.68 20.85 -3.17
C PRO A 230 -6.20 20.55 -2.87
N GLU A 231 -5.31 21.22 -3.59
CA GLU A 231 -3.85 21.11 -3.37
C GLU A 231 -3.45 21.46 -1.93
N SER A 232 -4.19 22.37 -1.28
CA SER A 232 -3.94 22.75 0.12
C SER A 232 -4.20 21.64 1.14
N ALA A 233 -4.85 20.55 0.75
CA ALA A 233 -5.04 19.38 1.61
C ALA A 233 -3.85 18.40 1.56
N LEU A 234 -2.94 18.56 0.59
CA LEU A 234 -1.85 17.62 0.35
C LEU A 234 -0.73 17.79 1.36
N ILE A 235 -0.29 16.68 1.92
CA ILE A 235 0.90 16.55 2.77
C ILE A 235 1.71 15.35 2.30
N ARG A 236 2.97 15.24 2.74
CA ARG A 236 3.74 14.00 2.55
C ARG A 236 3.16 12.92 3.47
N THR A 237 2.71 11.83 2.88
CA THR A 237 2.05 10.70 3.58
C THR A 237 2.87 9.42 3.41
N HIS A 238 2.62 8.43 4.27
CA HIS A 238 3.05 7.05 4.06
C HIS A 238 2.45 6.48 2.76
N GLY A 239 1.20 6.81 2.46
CA GLY A 239 0.55 6.51 1.18
C GLY A 239 -0.05 5.12 1.06
N ASP A 240 0.47 4.15 1.82
CA ASP A 240 -0.11 2.80 1.99
C ASP A 240 -0.16 2.36 3.46
N CYS A 241 -0.74 3.20 4.31
CA CYS A 241 -0.77 3.01 5.77
C CYS A 241 -1.85 1.99 6.22
N HIS A 242 -1.61 0.71 5.99
CA HIS A 242 -2.47 -0.38 6.46
C HIS A 242 -1.77 -1.22 7.54
N ILE A 243 -2.54 -2.07 8.22
CA ILE A 243 -2.09 -2.88 9.36
C ILE A 243 -0.83 -3.74 9.07
N GLY A 244 -0.64 -4.15 7.81
CA GLY A 244 0.51 -4.96 7.39
C GLY A 244 1.84 -4.20 7.38
N ASN A 245 1.78 -2.87 7.29
CA ASN A 245 2.93 -1.96 7.29
C ASN A 245 3.17 -1.33 8.67
N MET A 246 2.56 -1.90 9.72
CA MET A 246 2.70 -1.45 11.10
C MET A 246 3.27 -2.59 11.95
N LEU A 247 4.38 -2.34 12.64
CA LEU A 247 5.04 -3.33 13.48
C LEU A 247 5.34 -2.74 14.85
N GLY A 248 4.98 -3.47 15.90
CA GLY A 248 5.25 -3.04 17.27
C GLY A 248 5.14 -4.12 18.33
N ARG A 249 5.34 -3.72 19.58
CA ARG A 249 5.12 -4.53 20.78
C ARG A 249 4.81 -3.59 21.95
N ASP A 250 3.91 -4.02 22.86
CA ASP A 250 3.63 -3.36 24.14
C ASP A 250 3.46 -1.83 23.95
N ASP A 251 2.61 -1.46 22.99
CA ASP A 251 2.20 -0.08 22.69
C ASP A 251 3.23 0.82 21.98
N SER A 252 4.39 0.28 21.58
CA SER A 252 5.34 0.97 20.71
C SER A 252 5.26 0.43 19.29
N PHE A 253 4.73 1.24 18.36
CA PHE A 253 4.62 0.90 16.93
C PHE A 253 5.58 1.73 16.07
N ALA A 254 5.93 1.15 14.92
CA ALA A 254 6.66 1.80 13.84
C ALA A 254 5.99 1.52 12.50
N LEU A 255 6.09 2.48 11.59
CA LEU A 255 5.69 2.31 10.20
C LEU A 255 6.87 1.79 9.38
N VAL A 256 6.58 0.85 8.48
CA VAL A 256 7.55 0.26 7.56
C VAL A 256 7.02 0.33 6.13
N ASP A 257 7.92 0.23 5.16
CA ASP A 257 7.60 0.23 3.72
C ASP A 257 7.00 1.54 3.18
N PHE A 258 7.75 2.63 3.33
CA PHE A 258 7.45 3.94 2.72
C PHE A 258 7.65 3.98 1.19
N ASP A 259 7.70 2.83 0.51
CA ASP A 259 7.91 2.75 -0.94
C ASP A 259 6.82 3.48 -1.74
N ASP A 260 5.63 3.52 -1.15
CA ASP A 260 4.40 4.07 -1.71
C ASP A 260 4.10 5.48 -1.16
N CYS A 261 5.07 6.11 -0.49
CA CYS A 261 4.91 7.48 0.00
C CYS A 261 4.65 8.44 -1.15
N LEU A 262 3.70 9.34 -0.92
CA LEU A 262 3.24 10.29 -1.93
C LEU A 262 2.58 11.50 -1.27
N SER A 263 2.31 12.54 -2.07
CA SER A 263 1.54 13.70 -1.61
C SER A 263 0.04 13.37 -1.65
N ALA A 264 -0.62 13.34 -0.49
CA ALA A 264 -2.04 12.99 -0.36
C ALA A 264 -2.70 13.74 0.81
N PRO A 265 -4.04 13.77 0.90
CA PRO A 265 -4.74 14.16 2.12
C PRO A 265 -4.34 13.31 3.32
N ALA A 266 -4.39 13.88 4.53
CA ALA A 266 -4.04 13.15 5.76
C ALA A 266 -4.95 11.93 5.98
N VAL A 267 -6.21 12.01 5.58
CA VAL A 267 -7.14 10.87 5.69
C VAL A 267 -6.65 9.61 4.95
N GLN A 268 -5.77 9.73 3.94
CA GLN A 268 -5.19 8.60 3.20
C GLN A 268 -4.53 7.57 4.12
N ASP A 269 -3.87 8.04 5.18
CA ASP A 269 -3.14 7.16 6.09
C ASP A 269 -3.99 6.71 7.29
N LEU A 270 -5.22 7.22 7.44
CA LEU A 270 -6.07 6.98 8.60
C LEU A 270 -7.24 6.03 8.29
N TRP A 271 -7.84 6.14 7.11
CA TRP A 271 -9.13 5.49 6.84
C TRP A 271 -9.07 3.96 6.87
N MET A 272 -7.91 3.36 6.59
CA MET A 272 -7.72 1.91 6.60
C MET A 272 -7.64 1.31 8.01
N LEU A 273 -7.53 2.15 9.05
CA LEU A 273 -7.67 1.72 10.45
C LEU A 273 -9.14 1.48 10.84
N LEU A 274 -10.08 2.10 10.10
CA LEU A 274 -11.51 2.07 10.40
C LEU A 274 -12.14 0.81 9.82
N THR A 275 -12.24 -0.23 10.65
CA THR A 275 -12.70 -1.58 10.30
C THR A 275 -14.05 -1.96 10.92
N GLY A 276 -14.64 -1.07 11.71
CA GLY A 276 -15.93 -1.26 12.38
C GLY A 276 -17.05 -1.63 11.42
N GLN A 277 -17.93 -2.55 11.84
CA GLN A 277 -19.03 -3.06 11.03
C GLN A 277 -20.35 -2.34 11.34
N SER A 278 -20.40 -1.63 12.47
CA SER A 278 -21.53 -0.82 12.89
C SER A 278 -21.12 0.64 13.08
N ASP A 279 -22.09 1.57 12.98
CA ASP A 279 -21.80 2.99 13.20
C ASP A 279 -21.15 3.23 14.58
N PRO A 280 -21.62 2.67 15.70
CA PRO A 280 -20.97 2.87 17.01
C PRO A 280 -19.50 2.42 17.05
N GLU A 281 -19.17 1.29 16.42
CA GLU A 281 -17.79 0.81 16.36
C GLU A 281 -16.91 1.75 15.53
N LEU A 282 -17.38 2.19 14.37
CA LEU A 282 -16.65 3.14 13.52
C LEU A 282 -16.41 4.48 14.23
N HIS A 283 -17.39 4.98 14.98
CA HIS A 283 -17.23 6.21 15.77
C HIS A 283 -16.19 6.02 16.88
N MET A 284 -16.21 4.89 17.58
CA MET A 284 -15.22 4.58 18.61
C MET A 284 -13.83 4.54 17.99
N GLN A 285 -13.65 3.78 16.91
CA GLN A 285 -12.34 3.68 16.26
C GLN A 285 -11.83 5.04 15.76
N LEU A 286 -12.71 5.81 15.12
CA LEU A 286 -12.36 7.15 14.66
C LEU A 286 -12.01 8.06 15.84
N SER A 287 -12.74 7.99 16.95
CA SER A 287 -12.47 8.79 18.14
C SER A 287 -11.08 8.49 18.70
N GLU A 288 -10.74 7.21 18.92
CA GLU A 288 -9.45 6.80 19.48
C GLU A 288 -8.29 7.20 18.56
N VAL A 289 -8.40 6.93 17.25
CA VAL A 289 -7.39 7.30 16.26
C VAL A 289 -7.18 8.81 16.21
N LEU A 290 -8.27 9.59 16.20
CA LEU A 290 -8.15 11.06 16.16
C LEU A 290 -7.62 11.63 17.48
N GLU A 291 -7.97 11.04 18.63
CA GLU A 291 -7.47 11.50 19.93
C GLU A 291 -5.94 11.37 20.02
N GLY A 292 -5.38 10.26 19.54
CA GLY A 292 -3.93 10.09 19.43
C GLY A 292 -3.31 10.99 18.37
N TYR A 293 -3.91 11.07 17.19
CA TYR A 293 -3.41 11.88 16.07
C TYR A 293 -3.31 13.37 16.43
N GLU A 294 -4.33 13.92 17.08
CA GLU A 294 -4.43 15.33 17.44
C GLU A 294 -3.47 15.75 18.57
N GLN A 295 -2.73 14.81 19.18
CA GLN A 295 -1.60 15.16 20.07
C GLN A 295 -0.45 15.86 19.32
N HIS A 296 -0.36 15.68 18.00
CA HIS A 296 0.78 16.16 17.20
C HIS A 296 0.39 17.15 16.10
N CYS A 297 -0.80 17.02 15.51
CA CYS A 297 -1.33 18.00 14.57
C CYS A 297 -2.84 17.92 14.46
N GLU A 298 -3.50 19.05 14.20
CA GLU A 298 -4.96 19.09 14.00
C GLU A 298 -5.39 18.26 12.79
N PHE A 299 -6.50 17.51 12.94
CA PHE A 299 -7.10 16.80 11.83
C PHE A 299 -8.28 17.60 11.25
N ASN A 300 -8.24 17.87 9.95
CA ASN A 300 -9.36 18.47 9.26
C ASN A 300 -10.46 17.42 9.06
N ARG A 301 -11.46 17.39 9.94
CA ARG A 301 -12.58 16.43 9.86
C ARG A 301 -13.33 16.44 8.51
N SER A 302 -13.27 17.53 7.74
CA SER A 302 -13.88 17.55 6.39
C SER A 302 -13.20 16.61 5.40
N GLU A 303 -11.99 16.11 5.68
CA GLU A 303 -11.31 15.10 4.87
C GLU A 303 -12.01 13.73 4.95
N LEU A 304 -12.80 13.44 5.99
CA LEU A 304 -13.52 12.17 6.14
C LEU A 304 -14.46 11.88 4.97
N LYS A 305 -15.00 12.92 4.33
CA LYS A 305 -15.84 12.77 3.14
C LYS A 305 -15.12 12.07 1.97
N TRP A 306 -13.78 12.08 1.94
CA TRP A 306 -12.98 11.48 0.87
C TRP A 306 -12.72 9.99 1.06
N VAL A 307 -13.09 9.38 2.19
CA VAL A 307 -12.82 7.96 2.46
C VAL A 307 -13.42 7.05 1.39
N GLU A 308 -14.67 7.28 0.97
CA GLU A 308 -15.31 6.46 -0.07
C GLU A 308 -14.62 6.62 -1.43
N THR A 309 -14.10 7.82 -1.72
CA THR A 309 -13.30 8.05 -2.92
C THR A 309 -12.01 7.25 -2.84
N LEU A 310 -11.27 7.32 -1.73
CA LEU A 310 -10.03 6.58 -1.52
C LEU A 310 -10.23 5.07 -1.58
N ARG A 311 -11.31 4.56 -0.98
CA ARG A 311 -11.69 3.14 -1.04
C ARG A 311 -11.97 2.70 -2.48
N THR A 312 -12.73 3.49 -3.23
CA THR A 312 -13.00 3.24 -4.65
C THR A 312 -11.69 3.18 -5.44
N LEU A 313 -10.79 4.15 -5.23
CA LEU A 313 -9.49 4.17 -5.91
C LEU A 313 -8.66 2.92 -5.56
N ARG A 314 -8.60 2.52 -4.27
CA ARG A 314 -7.87 1.31 -3.84
C ARG A 314 -8.40 0.06 -4.52
N MET A 315 -9.72 -0.09 -4.63
CA MET A 315 -10.35 -1.24 -5.29
C MET A 315 -10.01 -1.34 -6.78
N VAL A 316 -10.19 -0.27 -7.55
CA VAL A 316 -9.92 -0.27 -9.00
C VAL A 316 -8.41 -0.44 -9.24
N ARG A 317 -7.58 0.23 -8.42
CA ARG A 317 -6.12 0.13 -8.49
C ARG A 317 -5.63 -1.28 -8.22
N HIS A 318 -6.18 -1.98 -7.22
CA HIS A 318 -5.79 -3.35 -6.90
C HIS A 318 -5.98 -4.28 -8.10
N SER A 319 -7.18 -4.28 -8.70
CA SER A 319 -7.47 -5.09 -9.90
C SER A 319 -6.50 -4.78 -11.04
N ALA A 320 -6.26 -3.49 -11.32
CA ALA A 320 -5.35 -3.08 -12.37
C ALA A 320 -3.89 -3.48 -12.08
N TRP A 321 -3.46 -3.40 -10.82
CA TRP A 321 -2.14 -3.80 -10.36
C TRP A 321 -1.89 -5.30 -10.58
N VAL A 322 -2.86 -6.15 -10.20
CA VAL A 322 -2.77 -7.61 -10.42
C VAL A 322 -2.67 -7.91 -11.91
N VAL A 323 -3.57 -7.32 -12.72
CA VAL A 323 -3.63 -7.57 -14.16
C VAL A 323 -2.32 -7.17 -14.86
N ARG A 324 -1.76 -6.01 -14.53
CA ARG A 324 -0.48 -5.53 -15.11
C ARG A 324 0.71 -6.45 -14.78
N ARG A 325 0.66 -7.14 -13.65
CA ARG A 325 1.75 -7.98 -13.14
C ARG A 325 1.52 -9.46 -13.37
N TRP A 326 0.46 -9.85 -14.05
CA TRP A 326 0.08 -11.26 -14.18
C TRP A 326 1.15 -12.15 -14.83
N SER A 327 1.99 -11.60 -15.70
CA SER A 327 3.09 -12.35 -16.34
C SER A 327 4.20 -12.75 -15.36
N ASP A 328 4.27 -12.12 -14.19
CA ASP A 328 5.19 -12.48 -13.12
C ASP A 328 4.77 -13.83 -12.51
N PRO A 329 5.64 -14.86 -12.47
CA PRO A 329 5.29 -16.19 -11.97
C PRO A 329 4.73 -16.24 -10.54
N ALA A 330 5.03 -15.24 -9.70
CA ALA A 330 4.51 -15.16 -8.34
C ALA A 330 3.01 -14.79 -8.29
N PHE A 331 2.53 -14.03 -9.28
CA PHE A 331 1.18 -13.47 -9.29
C PHE A 331 0.09 -14.53 -9.51
N PRO A 332 0.18 -15.44 -10.51
CA PRO A 332 -0.81 -16.50 -10.69
C PRO A 332 -0.98 -17.41 -9.47
N GLN A 333 0.10 -17.63 -8.70
CA GLN A 333 0.06 -18.45 -7.48
C GLN A 333 -0.64 -17.71 -6.34
N ALA A 334 -0.31 -16.44 -6.12
CA ALA A 334 -0.86 -15.63 -5.04
C ALA A 334 -2.29 -15.12 -5.28
N PHE A 335 -2.63 -14.88 -6.56
CA PHE A 335 -3.87 -14.24 -6.99
C PHE A 335 -4.71 -15.16 -7.90
N SER A 336 -4.62 -16.48 -7.71
CA SER A 336 -5.35 -17.49 -8.50
C SER A 336 -6.87 -17.25 -8.56
N HIS A 337 -7.44 -16.60 -7.53
CA HIS A 337 -8.84 -16.20 -7.50
C HIS A 337 -9.22 -15.15 -8.55
N VAL A 338 -8.31 -14.26 -8.99
CA VAL A 338 -8.58 -13.28 -10.06
C VAL A 338 -8.82 -13.99 -11.40
N ALA A 339 -8.22 -15.16 -11.58
CA ALA A 339 -8.47 -16.02 -12.72
C ALA A 339 -9.74 -16.88 -12.60
N SER A 340 -10.47 -16.79 -11.48
CA SER A 340 -11.73 -17.49 -11.31
C SER A 340 -12.86 -16.79 -12.08
N LEU A 341 -13.88 -17.56 -12.47
CA LEU A 341 -15.02 -17.05 -13.22
C LEU A 341 -15.84 -16.00 -12.44
N GLY A 342 -15.82 -16.02 -11.10
CA GLY A 342 -16.66 -15.17 -10.26
C GLY A 342 -16.05 -13.82 -9.87
N TYR A 343 -14.72 -13.71 -9.88
CA TYR A 343 -14.03 -12.52 -9.35
C TYR A 343 -14.50 -11.21 -9.99
N TRP A 344 -14.58 -11.16 -11.32
CA TRP A 344 -14.91 -9.94 -12.03
C TRP A 344 -16.37 -9.52 -11.87
N ASP A 345 -17.30 -10.48 -11.76
CA ASP A 345 -18.69 -10.16 -11.46
C ASP A 345 -18.83 -9.55 -10.07
N ASP A 346 -18.12 -10.09 -9.08
CA ASP A 346 -18.13 -9.57 -7.72
C ASP A 346 -17.37 -8.24 -7.58
N HIS A 347 -16.28 -8.06 -8.32
CA HIS A 347 -15.58 -6.78 -8.41
C HIS A 347 -16.49 -5.69 -8.98
N ILE A 348 -17.16 -5.95 -10.11
CA ILE A 348 -18.11 -5.01 -10.73
C ILE A 348 -19.28 -4.70 -9.77
N ARG A 349 -19.83 -5.73 -9.11
CA ARG A 349 -20.88 -5.56 -8.09
C ARG A 349 -20.41 -4.67 -6.94
N SER A 350 -19.18 -4.86 -6.47
CA SER A 350 -18.58 -4.07 -5.39
C SER A 350 -18.37 -2.61 -5.82
N LEU A 351 -17.96 -2.37 -7.08
CA LEU A 351 -17.87 -1.01 -7.64
C LEU A 351 -19.24 -0.32 -7.74
N GLU A 352 -20.30 -1.05 -8.10
CA GLU A 352 -21.66 -0.50 -8.07
C GLU A 352 -22.12 -0.14 -6.66
N GLN A 353 -21.78 -0.96 -5.67
CA GLN A 353 -22.04 -0.64 -4.25
C GLN A 353 -21.25 0.61 -3.83
N GLN A 354 -19.99 0.73 -4.22
CA GLN A 354 -19.19 1.94 -3.98
C GLN A 354 -19.78 3.18 -4.65
N ARG A 355 -20.33 3.05 -5.87
CA ARG A 355 -21.01 4.16 -6.55
C ARG A 355 -22.23 4.66 -5.76
N VAL A 356 -22.97 3.74 -5.12
CA VAL A 356 -24.07 4.11 -4.23
C VAL A 356 -23.55 4.77 -2.96
N ALA A 357 -22.50 4.23 -2.33
CA ALA A 357 -21.90 4.81 -1.13
C ALA A 357 -21.32 6.22 -1.38
N LEU A 358 -20.67 6.45 -2.53
CA LEU A 358 -20.15 7.74 -2.94
C LEU A 358 -21.23 8.79 -3.17
N SER A 359 -22.39 8.39 -3.71
CA SER A 359 -23.50 9.32 -3.96
C SER A 359 -24.30 9.68 -2.69
N ALA A 360 -24.14 8.90 -1.61
CA ALA A 360 -24.67 9.20 -0.29
C ALA A 360 -23.62 8.89 0.80
N PRO A 361 -22.55 9.71 0.92
CA PRO A 361 -21.43 9.42 1.82
C PRO A 361 -21.90 9.20 3.25
N ARG A 362 -21.52 8.07 3.84
CA ARG A 362 -21.70 7.78 5.26
C ARG A 362 -20.62 8.47 6.07
N TRP A 363 -20.63 9.80 6.17
CA TRP A 363 -19.75 10.46 7.14
C TRP A 363 -20.56 11.42 8.02
N LEU A 364 -20.25 11.31 9.31
CA LEU A 364 -21.10 11.56 10.46
C LEU A 364 -21.50 13.03 10.56
N ALA A 365 -22.78 13.29 10.31
CA ALA A 365 -23.45 14.51 10.70
C ALA A 365 -23.58 14.60 12.23
#